data_AF-A0A1F2QLS8-F1
#
_entry.id   AF-A0A1F2QLS8-F1
#
_cell.length_a   1.000
_cell.length_b   1.000
_cell.length_c   1.000
_cell.angle_alpha   90.00
_cell.angle_beta   90.00
_cell.angle_gamma   90.00
#
_symmetry.space_group_name_H-M   'P 1'
#
loop_
_entity.id
_entity.type
_entity.pdbx_description
1 polymer ?
#
loop_
_entity_poly.entity_id
_entity_poly.type
_entity_poly.pdbx_seq_one_letter_code
_entity_poly.pdbx_strand_id
1 'polypeptide(L)'
;MVMLGLAFSLIPAIMWPSVAYIVEQKRLGSAYALMFLLQQLSILFVDWFVGRANDWAGASVANPSGYLPMMWMFTALGVAALAFAFLLWRTETGPKAQGLETIRA
;
A
#
# COMPACT_ATOMS: atom_id res chain seq x y z
N MET A 1 -12.07 13.82 -3.11
CA MET A 1 -11.47 14.07 -1.78
C MET A 1 -12.02 13.15 -0.70
N VAL A 2 -13.34 12.93 -0.61
CA VAL A 2 -13.92 12.03 0.41
C VAL A 2 -13.39 10.58 0.31
N MET A 3 -13.37 9.99 -0.89
CA MET A 3 -12.87 8.61 -1.08
C MET A 3 -11.39 8.44 -0.69
N LEU A 4 -10.55 9.41 -1.04
CA LEU A 4 -9.12 9.38 -0.70
C LEU A 4 -8.92 9.49 0.82
N GLY A 5 -9.70 10.36 1.48
CA GLY A 5 -9.66 10.52 2.93
C GLY A 5 -10.08 9.25 3.68
N LEU A 6 -11.13 8.56 3.20
CA LEU A 6 -11.54 7.27 3.74
C LEU A 6 -10.45 6.20 3.56
N ALA A 7 -9.85 6.10 2.37
CA ALA A 7 -8.77 5.14 2.13
C ALA A 7 -7.56 5.40 3.04
N PHE A 8 -7.15 6.66 3.19
CA PHE A 8 -6.01 7.04 4.03
C PHE A 8 -6.21 6.75 5.52
N SER A 9 -7.45 6.82 6.02
CA SER A 9 -7.73 6.49 7.42
C SER A 9 -7.82 4.98 7.67
N LEU A 10 -8.38 4.21 6.73
CA LEU A 10 -8.52 2.76 6.88
C LEU A 10 -7.17 2.03 6.91
N ILE A 11 -6.20 2.45 6.08
CA ILE A 11 -4.93 1.71 5.96
C ILE A 11 -4.17 1.64 7.30
N PRO A 12 -3.85 2.76 7.99
CA PRO A 12 -3.17 2.69 9.28
C PRO A 12 -4.03 2.06 10.38
N ALA A 13 -5.35 2.31 10.36
CA ALA A 13 -6.29 1.79 11.33
C ALA A 13 -6.31 0.26 11.37
N ILE A 14 -6.13 -0.40 10.22
CA ILE A 14 -6.07 -1.86 10.12
C ILE A 14 -4.62 -2.36 10.28
N MET A 15 -3.64 -1.65 9.70
CA MET A 15 -2.27 -2.14 9.65
C MET A 15 -1.56 -2.12 11.00
N TRP A 16 -1.72 -1.06 11.81
CA TRP A 16 -1.00 -0.97 13.09
C TRP A 16 -1.43 -2.07 14.08
N PRO A 17 -2.74 -2.33 14.31
CA PRO A 17 -3.14 -3.46 15.15
C PRO A 17 -2.67 -4.81 14.61
N SER A 18 -2.70 -5.00 13.29
CA SER A 18 -2.28 -6.26 12.66
C SER A 18 -0.84 -6.65 13.00
N VAL A 19 0.10 -5.70 13.03
CA VAL A 19 1.48 -5.96 13.43
C VAL A 19 1.57 -6.41 14.88
N ALA A 20 0.79 -5.78 15.77
CA ALA A 20 0.75 -6.16 17.18
C ALA A 20 0.16 -7.56 17.41
N TYR A 21 -0.77 -8.01 16.57
CA TYR A 21 -1.36 -9.35 16.66
C TYR A 21 -0.43 -10.46 16.16
N ILE A 22 0.40 -10.17 15.15
CA ILE A 22 1.22 -11.18 14.47
C ILE A 22 2.60 -11.34 15.14
N VAL A 23 3.14 -10.28 15.76
CA VAL A 23 4.52 -10.26 16.27
C VAL A 23 4.58 -10.38 17.79
N GLU A 24 5.52 -11.19 18.28
CA GLU A 24 5.81 -11.31 19.71
C GLU A 24 6.13 -9.96 20.38
N GLN A 25 5.60 -9.75 21.59
CA GLN A 25 5.69 -8.47 22.32
C GLN A 25 7.13 -7.92 22.45
N LYS A 26 8.12 -8.80 22.64
CA LYS A 26 9.54 -8.44 22.78
C LYS A 26 10.16 -7.86 21.50
N ARG A 27 9.52 -8.03 20.35
CA ARG A 27 10.00 -7.57 19.02
C ARG A 27 9.11 -6.51 18.38
N LEU A 28 8.09 -6.02 19.08
CA LEU A 28 7.14 -5.03 18.54
C LEU A 28 7.84 -3.77 18.05
N GLY A 29 8.81 -3.25 18.81
CA GLY A 29 9.57 -2.05 18.41
C GLY A 29 10.28 -2.23 17.07
N SER A 30 10.96 -3.37 16.88
CA SER A 30 11.63 -3.70 15.62
C SER A 30 10.64 -3.92 14.47
N ALA A 31 9.48 -4.54 14.74
CA ALA A 31 8.45 -4.77 13.73
C ALA A 31 7.82 -3.46 13.24
N TYR A 32 7.48 -2.54 14.15
CA TYR A 32 6.99 -1.21 13.77
C TYR A 32 8.06 -0.40 13.03
N ALA A 33 9.32 -0.45 13.47
CA ALA A 33 10.42 0.21 12.77
C ALA A 33 10.61 -0.33 11.34
N LEU A 34 10.53 -1.65 11.16
CA LEU A 34 10.62 -2.29 9.85
C LEU A 34 9.42 -1.90 8.96
N MET A 35 8.20 -1.92 9.49
CA MET A 35 7.00 -1.49 8.77
C MET A 35 7.16 -0.05 8.27
N PHE A 36 7.60 0.86 9.14
CA PHE A 36 7.80 2.26 8.76
C PHE A 36 8.93 2.42 7.73
N LEU A 37 10.05 1.70 7.89
CA LEU A 37 11.12 1.70 6.90
C LEU A 37 10.62 1.26 5.52
N LEU A 38 9.85 0.17 5.45
CA LEU A 38 9.28 -0.32 4.20
C LEU A 38 8.31 0.69 3.58
N GLN A 39 7.51 1.36 4.41
CA GLN A 39 6.63 2.43 3.95
C GLN A 39 7.42 3.59 3.34
N GLN A 40 8.45 4.08 4.03
CA GLN A 40 9.29 5.18 3.55
C GLN A 40 10.08 4.82 2.28
N LEU A 41 10.60 3.59 2.20
CA LEU A 41 11.26 3.11 0.98
C LEU A 41 10.29 3.06 -0.19
N SER A 42 9.07 2.56 0.03
CA SER A 42 8.05 2.48 -1.02
C SER A 42 7.69 3.87 -1.56
N ILE A 43 7.52 4.85 -0.67
CA ILE A 43 7.27 6.26 -1.05
C ILE A 43 8.43 6.78 -1.90
N LEU A 44 9.68 6.58 -1.45
CA LEU A 44 10.87 7.01 -2.20
C LEU A 44 10.92 6.40 -3.61
N PHE A 45 10.68 5.09 -3.73
CA PHE A 45 10.69 4.40 -5.03
C PHE A 45 9.62 4.92 -5.97
N VAL A 46 8.40 5.11 -5.45
CA VAL A 46 7.26 5.61 -6.23
C VAL A 46 7.54 7.04 -6.70
N ASP A 47 7.95 7.94 -5.80
CA ASP A 47 8.22 9.34 -6.14
C ASP A 47 9.34 9.47 -7.18
N TRP A 48 10.39 8.66 -7.05
CA TRP A 48 11.48 8.64 -8.02
C TRP A 48 11.02 8.17 -9.40
N PHE A 49 10.25 7.08 -9.47
CA PHE A 49 9.77 6.55 -10.74
C PHE A 49 8.76 7.49 -11.41
N VAL A 50 7.85 8.07 -10.62
CA VAL A 50 6.90 9.09 -11.05
C VAL A 50 7.63 10.29 -11.66
N GLY A 51 8.63 10.82 -10.94
CA GLY A 51 9.41 11.97 -11.41
C GLY A 51 10.07 11.66 -12.75
N ARG A 52 10.71 10.49 -12.86
CA ARG A 52 11.36 10.06 -14.10
C ARG A 52 10.39 9.88 -15.27
N ALA A 53 9.18 9.38 -15.01
CA ALA A 53 8.13 9.21 -16.01
C ALA A 53 7.59 10.56 -16.51
N ASN A 54 7.37 11.50 -15.59
CA ASN A 54 6.91 12.86 -15.91
C ASN A 54 7.96 13.64 -16.70
N ASP A 55 9.23 13.55 -16.31
CA ASP A 55 10.34 14.19 -17.02
C ASP A 55 10.51 13.63 -18.44
N TRP A 56 10.37 12.31 -18.60
CA TRP A 56 10.44 11.67 -19.92
C TRP A 56 9.29 12.06 -20.83
N ALA A 57 8.09 12.20 -20.28
CA ALA A 57 6.89 12.59 -21.02
C ALA A 57 6.77 14.11 -21.23
N GLY A 58 7.71 14.91 -20.73
CA GLY A 58 7.71 16.37 -20.84
C GLY A 58 6.53 17.02 -20.11
N ALA A 59 6.12 16.45 -18.98
CA ALA A 59 4.99 16.94 -18.19
C ALA A 59 5.26 18.37 -17.71
N SER A 60 4.46 19.31 -18.18
CA SER A 60 4.54 20.71 -17.78
C SER A 60 3.19 21.37 -17.93
N VAL A 61 3.07 22.62 -17.46
CA VAL A 61 1.85 23.42 -17.66
C VAL A 61 1.53 23.56 -19.17
N ALA A 62 2.54 23.53 -20.04
CA ALA A 62 2.38 23.59 -21.49
C ALA A 62 2.03 22.23 -22.12
N ASN A 63 2.32 21.11 -21.45
CA ASN A 63 1.95 19.78 -21.90
C ASN A 63 1.34 18.94 -20.74
N PRO A 64 0.06 19.17 -20.42
CA PRO A 64 -0.65 18.40 -19.39
C PRO A 64 -0.79 16.91 -19.74
N SER A 65 -0.73 16.55 -21.02
CA SER A 65 -0.79 15.15 -21.46
C SER A 65 0.43 14.33 -21.01
N GLY A 66 1.54 15.00 -20.70
CA GLY A 66 2.74 14.36 -20.14
C GLY A 66 2.53 13.69 -18.77
N TYR A 67 1.44 13.99 -18.05
CA TYR A 67 1.10 13.31 -16.79
C TYR A 67 0.39 11.95 -17.00
N LEU A 68 -0.06 11.64 -18.21
CA LEU A 68 -0.77 10.39 -18.51
C LEU A 68 0.00 9.13 -18.08
N PRO A 69 1.33 9.00 -18.34
CA PRO A 69 2.08 7.80 -17.94
C PRO A 69 2.09 7.57 -16.43
N MET A 70 2.26 8.63 -15.62
CA MET A 70 2.20 8.56 -14.16
C MET A 70 0.80 8.14 -13.69
N MET A 71 -0.26 8.70 -14.27
CA MET A 71 -1.64 8.34 -13.91
C MET A 71 -1.92 6.87 -14.18
N TRP A 72 -1.54 6.36 -15.37
CA TRP A 72 -1.69 4.94 -15.71
C TRP A 72 -0.91 4.02 -14.78
N MET A 73 0.30 4.43 -14.38
CA MET A 73 1.08 3.68 -13.40
C MET A 73 0.35 3.57 -12.06
N PHE A 74 -0.19 4.67 -11.52
CA PHE A 74 -0.95 4.61 -10.26
C PHE A 74 -2.22 3.78 -10.38
N THR A 75 -2.91 3.84 -11.52
CA THR A 75 -4.06 2.98 -11.78
C THR A 75 -3.65 1.50 -11.77
N ALA A 76 -2.54 1.15 -12.43
CA ALA A 76 -2.02 -0.22 -12.44
C ALA A 76 -1.64 -0.71 -11.03
N LEU A 77 -0.96 0.13 -10.24
CA LEU A 77 -0.65 -0.15 -8.83
C LEU A 77 -1.91 -0.36 -7.98
N GLY A 78 -2.94 0.47 -8.19
CA GLY A 78 -4.22 0.34 -7.49
C GLY A 78 -4.95 -0.97 -7.86
N VAL A 79 -4.97 -1.34 -9.13
CA VAL A 79 -5.54 -2.61 -9.58
C VAL A 79 -4.76 -3.81 -9.02
N ALA A 80 -3.43 -3.73 -8.99
CA ALA A 80 -2.60 -4.77 -8.38
C ALA A 80 -2.86 -4.89 -6.87
N ALA A 81 -3.01 -3.77 -6.15
CA ALA A 81 -3.36 -3.77 -4.73
C ALA A 81 -4.73 -4.41 -4.48
N LEU A 82 -5.73 -4.11 -5.30
CA LEU A 82 -7.05 -4.76 -5.23
C LEU A 82 -6.96 -6.28 -5.52
N ALA A 83 -6.15 -6.67 -6.51
CA ALA A 83 -5.92 -8.08 -6.81
C ALA A 83 -5.27 -8.80 -5.62
N PHE A 84 -4.25 -8.21 -4.98
CA PHE A 84 -3.63 -8.78 -3.79
C PHE A 84 -4.59 -8.85 -2.60
N ALA A 85 -5.39 -7.81 -2.36
CA ALA A 85 -6.41 -7.82 -1.31
C ALA A 85 -7.45 -8.92 -1.54
N PHE A 86 -7.89 -9.10 -2.79
CA PHE A 86 -8.82 -10.17 -3.15
C PHE A 86 -8.19 -11.56 -3.01
N LEU A 87 -6.94 -11.73 -3.44
CA LEU A 87 -6.21 -12.99 -3.27
C LEU A 87 -6.03 -13.34 -1.79
N LEU A 88 -5.67 -12.35 -0.95
CA LEU A 88 -5.53 -12.52 0.49
C LEU A 88 -6.87 -12.95 1.13
N TRP A 89 -7.96 -12.26 0.76
CA TRP A 89 -9.30 -12.61 1.23
C TRP A 89 -9.70 -14.04 0.82
N ARG A 90 -9.38 -14.44 -0.42
CA ARG A 90 -9.65 -15.80 -0.91
C ARG A 90 -8.81 -16.86 -0.20
N THR A 91 -7.56 -16.55 0.16
CA THR A 91 -6.71 -17.49 0.90
C THR A 91 -7.19 -17.68 2.34
N GLU A 92 -7.66 -16.62 2.99
CA GLU A 92 -8.19 -16.69 4.36
C GLU A 92 -9.60 -17.31 4.45
N THR A 93 -10.41 -17.19 3.40
CA THR A 93 -11.73 -17.87 3.31
C THR A 93 -11.64 -19.33 2.82
N GLY A 94 -10.46 -19.79 2.44
CA GLY A 94 -10.22 -21.14 1.90
C GLY A 94 -9.74 -22.17 2.94
N PRO A 95 -9.57 -23.45 2.55
CA PRO A 95 -9.10 -24.53 3.43
C PRO A 95 -7.65 -24.40 3.92
N LYS A 96 -6.92 -23.35 3.50
CA LYS A 96 -5.57 -22.97 3.98
C LYS A 96 -5.59 -21.68 4.82
N ALA A 97 -6.73 -21.35 5.42
CA ALA A 97 -6.86 -20.22 6.34
C ALA A 97 -5.77 -20.31 7.42
N GLN A 98 -4.98 -19.25 7.58
CA GLN A 98 -3.94 -19.19 8.61
C GLN A 98 -4.51 -18.75 9.97
N GLY A 99 -5.83 -18.57 10.06
CA GLY A 99 -6.53 -18.30 11.31
C GLY A 99 -6.41 -16.85 11.78
N LEU A 100 -6.12 -15.91 10.87
CA LEU A 100 -6.09 -14.47 11.18
C LEU A 100 -7.47 -13.96 11.65
N GLU A 101 -8.57 -14.61 11.25
CA GLU A 101 -9.94 -14.30 11.71
C GLU A 101 -10.29 -14.87 13.09
N THR A 102 -9.48 -15.82 13.60
CA THR A 102 -9.70 -16.48 14.91
C THR A 102 -8.92 -15.84 16.06
N ILE A 103 -8.10 -14.82 15.78
CA ILE A 103 -7.43 -14.04 16.83
C ILE A 103 -8.50 -13.19 17.52
N ARG A 104 -9.17 -13.77 18.52
CA ARG A 104 -10.06 -13.06 19.43
C ARG A 104 -9.21 -12.12 20.29
N ALA A 105 -9.64 -10.86 20.34
CA ALA A 105 -9.19 -9.87 21.32
C ALA A 105 -9.42 -10.35 22.75
#